data_AF-A0A962YD77-F1
#
_entry.id   AF-A0A962YD77-F1
#
_cell.length_a   1.000
_cell.length_b   1.000
_cell.length_c   1.000
_cell.angle_alpha   90.00
_cell.angle_beta   90.00
_cell.angle_gamma   90.00
#
_symmetry.space_group_name_H-M   'P 1'
#
loop_
_entity.id
_entity.type
_entity.pdbx_description
1 polymer ?
#
loop_
_entity_poly.entity_id
_entity_poly.type
_entity_poly.pdbx_seq_one_letter_code
_entity_poly.pdbx_strand_id
1 'polypeptide(L)'
;MDRARSAMQVFSEVDQSRADEAVTAVAWALYQPERARELAELAVQDTGLGNVADKIIKNQRKTFGTLRDLLRVKTVGIIEQDPVHGLVKYAKPVGVVAAITPSTNPAATPVNKTMMALKGRNAIIIAPSPSGWNTTQHIV
;
A
#
# COMPACT_ATOMS: atom_id res chain seq x y z
N MET A 1 -6.30 -8.28 15.51
CA MET A 1 -5.54 -7.08 15.94
C MET A 1 -4.15 -7.45 16.43
N ASP A 2 -3.99 -8.47 17.27
CA ASP A 2 -2.68 -8.80 17.89
C ASP A 2 -1.61 -9.16 16.87
N ARG A 3 -1.94 -9.99 15.88
CA ARG A 3 -1.04 -10.29 14.74
C ARG A 3 -0.47 -9.02 14.07
N ALA A 4 -1.32 -8.00 13.87
CA ALA A 4 -0.89 -6.76 13.23
C ALA A 4 0.04 -5.95 14.15
N ARG A 5 -0.25 -5.91 15.45
CA ARG A 5 0.63 -5.25 16.44
C ARG A 5 1.99 -5.93 16.52
N SER A 6 2.02 -7.26 16.58
CA SER A 6 3.27 -8.02 16.60
C SER A 6 4.09 -7.83 15.33
N ALA A 7 3.45 -7.87 14.16
CA ALA A 7 4.14 -7.61 12.89
C ALA A 7 4.70 -6.18 12.83
N MET A 8 3.93 -5.19 13.29
CA MET A 8 4.36 -3.80 13.36
C MET A 8 5.57 -3.62 14.28
N GLN A 9 5.60 -4.26 15.46
CA GLN A 9 6.72 -4.15 16.39
C GLN A 9 8.05 -4.59 15.77
N VAL A 10 8.02 -5.61 14.92
CA VAL A 10 9.22 -6.04 14.18
C VAL A 10 9.52 -5.06 13.05
N PHE A 11 8.49 -4.62 12.32
CA PHE A 11 8.67 -3.77 11.16
C PHE A 11 9.00 -2.31 11.51
N SER A 12 8.70 -1.82 12.71
CA SER A 12 9.04 -0.47 13.16
C SER A 12 10.53 -0.24 13.30
N GLU A 13 11.32 -1.31 13.43
CA GLU A 13 12.77 -1.25 13.62
C GLU A 13 13.55 -1.24 12.30
N VAL A 14 12.87 -1.42 11.16
CA VAL A 14 13.57 -1.43 9.87
C VAL A 14 14.03 -0.04 9.47
N ASP A 15 15.13 0.01 8.72
CA ASP A 15 15.68 1.23 8.16
C ASP A 15 14.89 1.74 6.93
N GLN A 16 15.31 2.88 6.40
CA GLN A 16 14.65 3.48 5.24
C GLN A 16 14.72 2.59 4.00
N SER A 17 15.87 1.95 3.74
CA SER A 17 16.06 1.13 2.54
C SER A 17 15.16 -0.09 2.56
N ARG A 18 15.03 -0.73 3.72
CA ARG A 18 14.18 -1.91 3.89
C ARG A 18 12.70 -1.57 3.83
N ALA A 19 12.30 -0.40 4.34
CA ALA A 19 10.95 0.11 4.14
C ALA A 19 10.65 0.35 2.65
N ASP A 20 11.60 0.92 1.91
CA ASP A 20 11.45 1.22 0.48
C ASP A 20 11.41 -0.05 -0.37
N GLU A 21 12.20 -1.07 -0.01
CA GLU A 21 12.17 -2.40 -0.61
C GLU A 21 10.80 -3.07 -0.40
N ALA A 22 10.25 -3.04 0.82
CA ALA A 22 8.94 -3.61 1.12
C ALA A 22 7.82 -2.93 0.31
N VAL A 23 7.87 -1.60 0.20
CA VAL A 23 6.94 -0.82 -0.64
C VAL A 23 7.07 -1.20 -2.11
N THR A 24 8.30 -1.37 -2.61
CA THR A 24 8.57 -1.76 -4.00
C THR A 24 8.07 -3.18 -4.29
N ALA A 25 8.26 -4.12 -3.37
CA ALA A 25 7.78 -5.50 -3.50
C ALA A 25 6.24 -5.55 -3.57
N VAL A 26 5.55 -4.80 -2.72
CA VAL A 26 4.07 -4.70 -2.75
C VAL A 26 3.59 -4.04 -4.04
N ALA A 27 4.29 -3.01 -4.52
CA ALA A 27 3.97 -2.39 -5.81
C ALA A 27 4.08 -3.40 -6.96
N TRP A 28 5.17 -4.18 -6.99
CA TRP A 28 5.42 -5.17 -8.02
C TRP A 28 4.35 -6.27 -8.05
N ALA A 29 3.88 -6.69 -6.87
CA ALA A 29 2.83 -7.70 -6.74
C ALA A 29 1.53 -7.34 -7.48
N LEU A 30 1.24 -6.06 -7.73
CA LEU A 30 0.11 -5.64 -8.56
C LEU A 30 0.52 -5.15 -9.95
N TYR A 31 1.70 -4.52 -10.07
CA TYR A 31 2.14 -3.88 -11.31
C TYR A 31 2.51 -4.89 -12.41
N GLN A 32 3.03 -6.06 -12.01
CA GLN A 32 3.47 -7.11 -12.91
C GLN A 32 2.35 -7.48 -13.91
N PRO A 33 2.61 -7.54 -15.24
CA PRO A 33 1.55 -7.53 -16.25
C PRO A 33 0.52 -8.67 -16.14
N GLU A 34 0.97 -9.89 -15.91
CA GLU A 34 0.14 -11.08 -15.78
C GLU A 34 -0.76 -10.95 -14.54
N ARG A 35 -0.20 -10.49 -13.43
CA ARG A 35 -0.93 -10.28 -12.18
C ARG A 35 -1.93 -9.13 -12.27
N ALA A 36 -1.56 -8.04 -12.95
CA ALA A 36 -2.43 -6.91 -13.20
C ALA A 36 -3.65 -7.33 -14.04
N ARG A 37 -3.45 -8.22 -15.02
CA ARG A 37 -4.50 -8.81 -15.86
C ARG A 37 -5.41 -9.73 -15.06
N GLU A 38 -4.84 -10.71 -14.37
CA GLU A 38 -5.58 -11.68 -13.55
C GLU A 38 -6.50 -10.97 -12.54
N LEU A 39 -5.97 -9.98 -11.81
CA LEU A 39 -6.75 -9.22 -10.83
C LEU A 39 -7.79 -8.29 -11.48
N ALA A 40 -7.55 -7.82 -12.70
CA ALA A 40 -8.53 -7.03 -13.44
C ALA A 40 -9.71 -7.90 -13.90
N GLU A 41 -9.43 -9.11 -14.39
CA GLU A 41 -10.43 -10.10 -14.79
C GLU A 41 -11.28 -10.51 -13.59
N LEU A 42 -10.64 -10.89 -12.47
CA LEU A 42 -11.33 -11.23 -11.22
C LEU A 42 -12.19 -10.06 -10.72
N ALA A 43 -11.66 -8.83 -10.76
CA ALA A 43 -12.40 -7.65 -10.32
C ALA A 43 -13.65 -7.37 -11.16
N VAL A 44 -13.57 -7.53 -12.49
CA VAL A 44 -14.76 -7.36 -13.36
C VAL A 44 -15.76 -8.46 -13.09
N GLN A 45 -15.30 -9.70 -12.94
CA GLN A 45 -16.14 -10.86 -12.65
C GLN A 45 -16.89 -10.71 -11.31
N ASP A 46 -16.19 -10.35 -10.24
CA ASP A 46 -16.78 -10.23 -8.90
C ASP A 46 -17.76 -9.05 -8.82
N THR A 47 -17.39 -7.92 -9.43
CA THR A 47 -18.09 -6.64 -9.19
C THR A 47 -19.11 -6.27 -10.26
N GLY A 48 -18.95 -6.77 -11.48
CA GLY A 48 -19.70 -6.30 -12.65
C GLY A 48 -19.38 -4.87 -13.09
N LEU A 49 -18.34 -4.24 -12.51
CA LEU A 49 -18.04 -2.82 -12.74
C LEU A 49 -16.85 -2.60 -13.66
N GLY A 50 -17.05 -1.88 -14.76
CA GLY A 50 -16.00 -1.47 -15.70
C GLY A 50 -15.58 -2.60 -16.66
N ASN A 51 -14.40 -2.47 -17.26
CA ASN A 51 -13.84 -3.48 -18.17
C ASN A 51 -12.39 -3.81 -17.81
N VAL A 52 -11.90 -4.94 -18.32
CA VAL A 52 -10.58 -5.50 -17.98
C VAL A 52 -9.44 -4.57 -18.42
N ALA A 53 -9.49 -4.04 -19.65
CA ALA A 53 -8.44 -3.20 -20.21
C ALA A 53 -8.21 -1.94 -19.35
N ASP A 54 -9.27 -1.24 -18.99
CA ASP A 54 -9.20 -0.04 -18.14
C ASP A 54 -8.72 -0.37 -16.73
N LYS A 55 -9.10 -1.54 -16.18
CA LYS A 55 -8.63 -1.97 -14.86
C LYS A 55 -7.15 -2.34 -14.86
N ILE A 56 -6.61 -2.95 -15.93
CA ILE A 56 -5.16 -3.20 -16.07
C ILE A 56 -4.39 -1.88 -16.02
N ILE A 57 -4.78 -0.92 -16.88
CA ILE A 57 -4.16 0.40 -16.93
C ILE A 57 -4.25 1.09 -15.57
N LYS A 58 -5.41 0.99 -14.90
CA LYS A 58 -5.63 1.59 -13.58
C LYS A 58 -4.77 0.95 -12.51
N ASN A 59 -4.65 -0.38 -12.49
CA ASN A 59 -3.79 -1.12 -11.57
C ASN A 59 -2.33 -0.67 -11.73
N GLN A 60 -1.81 -0.61 -12.95
CA GLN A 60 -0.43 -0.21 -13.19
C GLN A 60 -0.18 1.27 -12.92
N ARG A 61 -1.01 2.17 -13.47
CA ARG A 61 -0.82 3.61 -13.37
C ARG A 61 -0.95 4.12 -11.93
N LYS A 62 -1.94 3.65 -11.17
CA LYS A 62 -2.12 4.09 -9.77
C LYS A 62 -1.03 3.54 -8.86
N THR A 63 -0.59 2.31 -9.10
CA THR A 63 0.47 1.67 -8.31
C THR A 63 1.81 2.34 -8.56
N PHE A 64 2.18 2.55 -9.83
CA PHE A 64 3.42 3.24 -10.19
C PHE A 64 3.45 4.68 -9.69
N GLY A 65 2.35 5.43 -9.85
CA GLY A 65 2.26 6.80 -9.34
C GLY A 65 2.48 6.86 -7.82
N THR A 66 1.86 5.95 -7.07
CA THR A 66 2.02 5.88 -5.61
C THR A 66 3.44 5.46 -5.23
N LEU A 67 4.00 4.43 -5.86
CA LEU A 67 5.39 4.00 -5.63
C LEU A 67 6.37 5.15 -5.84
N ARG A 68 6.28 5.83 -6.98
CA ARG A 68 7.14 6.97 -7.33
C ARG A 68 7.12 8.05 -6.25
N ASP A 69 5.94 8.38 -5.73
CA ASP A 69 5.79 9.43 -4.73
C ASP A 69 6.34 8.97 -3.36
N LEU A 70 6.08 7.71 -2.97
CA LEU A 70 6.58 7.15 -1.72
C LEU A 70 8.11 7.00 -1.71
N LEU A 71 8.75 6.65 -2.82
CA LEU A 71 10.22 6.52 -2.88
C LEU A 71 10.96 7.86 -2.76
N ARG A 72 10.25 9.00 -2.81
CA ARG A 72 10.84 10.35 -2.72
C ARG A 72 10.74 10.99 -1.34
N VAL A 73 10.12 10.32 -0.37
CA VAL A 73 9.91 10.86 0.98
C VAL A 73 10.69 10.08 2.03
N LYS A 74 11.25 10.78 3.01
CA LYS A 74 11.90 10.15 4.18
C LYS A 74 10.85 9.91 5.28
N THR A 75 10.91 8.73 5.89
CA THR A 75 9.90 8.22 6.85
C THR A 75 10.51 7.44 8.01
N VAL A 76 11.84 7.39 8.07
CA VAL A 76 12.61 6.73 9.13
C VAL A 76 13.58 7.71 9.76
N GLY A 77 13.58 7.78 11.09
CA GLY A 77 14.47 8.63 11.87
C GLY A 77 14.21 10.12 11.66
N ILE A 78 15.28 10.92 11.64
CA ILE A 78 15.23 12.37 11.40
C ILE A 78 14.82 12.63 9.96
N ILE A 79 13.68 13.30 9.75
CA ILE A 79 13.17 13.64 8.42
C ILE A 79 13.40 15.10 8.05
N GLU A 80 13.62 15.97 9.02
CA GLU A 80 13.86 17.40 8.82
C GLU A 80 14.67 17.95 9.99
N GLN A 81 15.58 18.88 9.70
CA GLN A 81 16.32 19.64 10.69
C GLN A 81 16.19 21.12 10.35
N ASP A 82 15.84 21.93 11.34
CA ASP A 82 15.77 23.38 11.25
C ASP A 82 16.71 23.97 12.33
N PRO A 83 17.98 24.21 11.99
CA PRO A 83 18.96 24.73 12.94
C PRO A 83 18.66 26.15 13.40
N VAL A 84 17.95 26.95 12.59
CA VAL A 84 17.63 28.35 12.91
C VAL A 84 16.68 28.41 14.10
N HIS A 85 15.70 27.51 14.13
CA HIS A 85 14.75 27.39 15.24
C HIS A 85 15.12 26.32 16.27
N GLY A 86 16.24 25.60 16.07
CA GLY A 86 16.66 24.51 16.93
C GLY A 86 15.70 23.30 16.93
N LEU A 87 15.00 23.05 15.80
CA LEU A 87 14.01 21.99 15.69
C LEU A 87 14.53 20.77 14.91
N VAL A 88 14.14 19.58 15.36
CA VAL A 88 14.41 18.31 14.66
C VAL A 88 13.11 17.51 14.59
N LYS A 89 12.69 17.10 13.39
CA LYS A 89 11.48 16.30 13.19
C LYS A 89 11.85 14.83 12.99
N TYR A 90 11.22 13.96 13.77
CA TYR A 90 11.38 12.51 13.68
C TYR A 90 10.09 11.87 13.15
N ALA A 91 10.23 10.97 12.19
CA ALA A 91 9.11 10.16 11.72
C ALA A 91 8.86 8.99 12.68
N LYS A 92 7.63 8.92 13.20
CA LYS A 92 7.16 7.85 14.09
C LYS A 92 5.95 7.15 13.45
N PRO A 93 5.93 5.81 13.41
CA PRO A 93 4.76 5.06 12.98
C PRO A 93 3.54 5.38 13.85
N VAL A 94 2.36 5.45 13.24
CA VAL A 94 1.11 5.70 13.98
C VAL A 94 0.62 4.46 14.71
N GLY A 95 0.86 3.26 14.17
CA GLY A 95 0.28 2.04 14.72
C GLY A 95 -0.19 1.04 13.67
N VAL A 96 -1.36 0.47 13.95
CA VAL A 96 -2.12 -0.36 13.01
C VAL A 96 -3.16 0.53 12.32
N VAL A 97 -3.12 0.59 11.00
CA VAL A 97 -4.07 1.33 10.16
C VAL A 97 -5.24 0.43 9.76
N ALA A 98 -6.46 0.85 10.00
CA ALA A 98 -7.66 0.22 9.44
C ALA A 98 -8.00 0.86 8.09
N ALA A 99 -8.12 0.05 7.04
CA ALA A 99 -8.28 0.50 5.66
C ALA A 99 -9.53 -0.08 5.02
N ILE A 100 -10.57 0.75 4.86
CA ILE A 100 -11.75 0.40 4.08
C ILE A 100 -11.42 0.54 2.58
N THR A 101 -11.77 -0.47 1.78
CA THR A 101 -11.53 -0.46 0.32
C THR A 101 -12.81 -0.67 -0.50
N PRO A 102 -13.02 0.10 -1.57
CA PRO A 102 -14.26 0.07 -2.35
C PRO A 102 -14.25 -1.01 -3.44
N SER A 103 -15.44 -1.49 -3.83
CA SER A 103 -15.63 -2.42 -4.97
C SER A 103 -15.28 -1.82 -6.33
N THR A 104 -15.23 -0.49 -6.46
CA THR A 104 -14.86 0.17 -7.73
C THR A 104 -13.38 -0.02 -8.08
N ASN A 105 -12.50 -0.22 -7.08
CA ASN A 105 -11.06 -0.42 -7.26
C ASN A 105 -10.49 -1.46 -6.26
N PRO A 106 -10.94 -2.73 -6.34
CA PRO A 106 -10.68 -3.73 -5.30
C PRO A 106 -9.26 -4.33 -5.36
N ALA A 107 -8.45 -3.97 -6.36
CA ALA A 107 -7.02 -4.30 -6.45
C ALA A 107 -6.13 -3.10 -6.10
N ALA A 108 -6.19 -2.03 -6.91
CA ALA A 108 -5.31 -0.87 -6.76
C ALA A 108 -5.44 -0.14 -5.41
N THR A 109 -6.65 0.05 -4.88
CA THR A 109 -6.83 0.78 -3.61
C THR A 109 -6.22 0.04 -2.41
N PRO A 110 -6.50 -1.27 -2.20
CA PRO A 110 -5.83 -2.03 -1.13
C PRO A 110 -4.31 -1.96 -1.22
N VAL A 111 -3.73 -2.24 -2.40
CA VAL A 111 -2.28 -2.25 -2.62
C VAL A 111 -1.66 -0.89 -2.33
N ASN A 112 -2.26 0.19 -2.83
CA ASN A 112 -1.75 1.54 -2.59
C ASN A 112 -1.82 1.93 -1.11
N LYS A 113 -2.90 1.56 -0.40
CA LYS A 113 -2.99 1.80 1.05
C LYS A 113 -1.97 0.98 1.83
N THR A 114 -1.70 -0.27 1.41
CA THR A 114 -0.64 -1.10 1.99
C THR A 114 0.72 -0.47 1.81
N MET A 115 1.06 -0.01 0.59
CA MET A 115 2.31 0.71 0.34
C MET A 115 2.46 1.95 1.23
N MET A 116 1.40 2.76 1.37
CA MET A 116 1.44 3.95 2.23
C MET A 116 1.65 3.59 3.71
N ALA A 117 1.00 2.53 4.19
CA ALA A 117 1.17 2.06 5.57
C ALA A 117 2.59 1.55 5.81
N LEU A 118 3.12 0.70 4.91
CA LEU A 118 4.46 0.15 5.02
C LEU A 118 5.55 1.22 4.90
N LYS A 119 5.38 2.22 4.02
CA LYS A 119 6.33 3.34 3.94
C LYS A 119 6.48 4.04 5.28
N GLY A 120 5.39 4.21 6.04
CA GLY A 120 5.40 4.75 7.40
C GLY A 120 5.73 3.73 8.51
N ARG A 121 6.18 2.53 8.16
CA ARG A 121 6.43 1.39 9.08
C ARG A 121 5.24 1.03 9.97
N ASN A 122 4.03 1.14 9.42
CA ASN A 122 2.79 0.74 10.07
C ASN A 122 2.40 -0.68 9.65
N ALA A 123 1.61 -1.34 10.48
CA ALA A 123 0.79 -2.46 10.01
C ALA A 123 -0.54 -1.93 9.45
N ILE A 124 -1.18 -2.72 8.59
CA ILE A 124 -2.47 -2.40 7.99
C ILE A 124 -3.41 -3.59 8.11
N ILE A 125 -4.69 -3.31 8.34
CA ILE A 125 -5.79 -4.29 8.26
C ILE A 125 -6.78 -3.76 7.24
N ILE A 126 -7.10 -4.59 6.25
CA ILE A 126 -7.92 -4.19 5.12
C ILE A 126 -9.33 -4.75 5.30
N ALA A 127 -10.32 -3.89 5.14
CA ALA A 127 -11.75 -4.21 5.20
C ALA A 127 -12.37 -3.89 3.84
N PRO A 128 -12.41 -4.87 2.91
CA PRO A 128 -12.95 -4.62 1.58
C PRO A 128 -14.48 -4.63 1.55
N SER A 129 -15.03 -3.92 0.57
CA SER A 129 -16.42 -4.10 0.16
C SER A 129 -16.71 -5.57 -0.14
N PRO A 130 -17.88 -6.13 0.23
CA PRO A 130 -18.22 -7.53 -0.04
C PRO A 130 -18.05 -7.92 -1.51
N SER A 131 -18.48 -7.08 -2.45
CA SER A 131 -18.35 -7.35 -3.89
C SER A 131 -16.90 -7.28 -4.39
N GLY A 132 -15.98 -6.66 -3.64
CA GLY A 132 -14.56 -6.59 -3.98
C GLY A 132 -13.69 -7.58 -3.20
N TRP A 133 -14.30 -8.43 -2.36
CA TRP A 133 -13.61 -9.26 -1.37
C TRP A 133 -12.58 -10.19 -2.01
N ASN A 134 -12.98 -11.01 -3.01
CA ASN A 134 -12.08 -12.02 -3.57
C ASN A 134 -10.86 -11.36 -4.22
N THR A 135 -11.07 -10.32 -5.03
CA THR A 135 -9.96 -9.55 -5.62
C THR A 135 -9.03 -8.98 -4.56
N THR A 136 -9.55 -8.35 -3.49
CA THR A 136 -8.71 -7.78 -2.43
C THR A 136 -7.94 -8.86 -1.68
N GLN A 137 -8.62 -9.94 -1.25
CA GLN A 137 -8.00 -11.06 -0.53
C GLN A 137 -6.91 -11.75 -1.36
N HIS A 138 -7.07 -11.74 -2.68
CA HIS A 138 -6.11 -12.38 -3.57
C HIS A 138 -4.78 -11.62 -3.70
N ILE A 139 -4.76 -10.32 -3.41
CA ILE A 139 -3.57 -9.47 -3.60
C ILE A 139 -2.91 -8.99 -2.30
N VAL A 140 -3.67 -8.82 -1.21
CA VAL A 140 -3.15 -8.27 0.07
C VAL A 140 -3.81 -8.85 1.31
#